data_AF-A0A2N5V2V2-F1
#
_entry.id   AF-A0A2N5V2V2-F1
#
_cell.length_a   1.000
_cell.length_b   1.000
_cell.length_c   1.000
_cell.angle_alpha   90.00
_cell.angle_beta   90.00
_cell.angle_gamma   90.00
#
_symmetry.space_group_name_H-M   'P 1'
#
loop_
_entity.id
_entity.type
_entity.pdbx_description
1 polymer ?
#
loop_
_entity_poly.entity_id
_entity_poly.type
_entity_poly.pdbx_seq_one_letter_code
_entity_poly.pdbx_strand_id
1 'polypeptide(L)'
;MIFRSRRRSSTTLRPKFPPPYMSPGRGSPPTSSPSIAVTDPGLQPYLGLRARTSLAWLAYPILILVLILIQLILTLQSVHDGVGDAKREMASACSGIEGAASVAVSIPHFMADQTNDFLVTGAENIVHGLALVLDLSIRAIEAIIMYVIDTYRSLYLCLAEFVVRGSLALLIAVAEEAEKAFTDAVHGLRTAIQSTIGAAESVLSGAIDDLNKLPLVHITKPNLDVPNLDALQSFKMPTGLSDGLNKLNASLPTLADLRDSLDKLVTTPFEALRVEVTSKLSNATIDRSLLTVPPPKRVEFCQEMDTSFIDVVGKIVSEGIKILIIAILIVIVLITLFNIMKERFLWGRMVASLHRSREVWLHNNENTPSTSKLLSFLQSMYVIYLTFHEWLL
;
A
#
# COMPACT_ATOMS: atom_id res chain seq x y z
N MET A 1 -12.65 35.79 26.08
CA MET A 1 -11.41 36.29 25.44
C MET A 1 -11.82 36.81 24.07
N ILE A 2 -12.19 38.07 23.82
CA ILE A 2 -11.49 39.36 23.99
C ILE A 2 -10.06 39.34 23.42
N PHE A 3 -9.93 39.77 22.16
CA PHE A 3 -8.74 40.44 21.60
C PHE A 3 -9.26 41.49 20.58
N ARG A 4 -9.63 42.69 21.02
CA ARG A 4 -8.82 43.93 21.12
C ARG A 4 -8.09 44.35 19.82
N SER A 5 -8.77 45.20 19.06
CA SER A 5 -8.35 46.54 18.59
C SER A 5 -6.87 46.80 18.25
N ARG A 6 -6.64 47.34 17.04
CA ARG A 6 -5.82 48.55 16.88
C ARG A 6 -6.33 49.46 15.76
N ARG A 7 -7.15 50.45 16.12
CA ARG A 7 -7.38 51.67 15.31
C ARG A 7 -6.08 52.44 15.25
N ARG A 8 -5.59 52.77 14.04
CA ARG A 8 -4.52 53.74 13.83
C ARG A 8 -5.15 55.08 13.46
N SER A 9 -5.23 55.98 14.43
CA SER A 9 -5.46 57.41 14.21
C SER A 9 -4.39 57.96 13.28
N SER A 10 -4.80 58.57 12.17
CA SER A 10 -3.97 59.48 11.39
C SER A 10 -4.40 60.89 11.73
N THR A 11 -3.62 61.50 12.61
CA THR A 11 -3.68 62.91 12.98
C THR A 11 -3.35 63.75 11.75
N THR A 12 -4.34 64.50 11.26
CA THR A 12 -4.18 65.61 10.32
C THR A 12 -3.28 66.69 10.92
N LEU A 13 -2.00 66.68 10.56
CA LEU A 13 -1.09 67.80 10.79
C LEU A 13 -1.17 68.73 9.57
N ARG A 14 -1.88 69.85 9.70
CA ARG A 14 -1.86 70.95 8.72
C ARG A 14 -0.53 71.70 8.88
N PRO A 15 0.32 71.84 7.86
CA PRO A 15 1.38 72.82 7.89
C PRO A 15 0.77 74.23 7.71
N LYS A 16 0.93 75.07 8.74
CA LYS A 16 0.71 76.52 8.69
C LYS A 16 1.65 77.12 7.63
N PHE A 17 1.10 77.74 6.60
CA PHE A 17 1.82 78.66 5.74
C PHE A 17 1.93 80.03 6.45
N PRO A 18 3.14 80.58 6.66
CA PRO A 18 3.30 81.97 7.06
C PRO A 18 3.07 82.92 5.87
N PRO A 19 2.54 84.14 6.10
CA PRO A 19 2.25 85.12 5.07
C PRO A 19 3.53 85.70 4.44
N PRO A 20 3.47 86.16 3.17
CA PRO A 20 4.64 86.63 2.46
C PRO A 20 5.14 87.99 2.99
N TYR A 21 6.47 88.10 2.98
CA TYR A 21 7.31 89.21 3.33
C TYR A 21 6.81 90.59 2.85
N MET A 22 6.75 91.54 3.78
CA MET A 22 6.96 92.97 3.49
C MET A 22 8.46 93.24 3.46
N SER A 23 8.93 93.94 2.42
CA SER A 23 10.11 94.80 2.55
C SER A 23 10.07 95.98 1.57
N PRO A 24 10.76 97.08 1.92
CA PRO A 24 10.31 98.43 1.67
C PRO A 24 11.03 99.08 0.48
N GLY A 25 10.40 100.09 -0.12
CA GLY A 25 11.05 100.84 -1.18
C GLY A 25 10.22 102.03 -1.65
N ARG A 26 10.17 103.08 -0.84
CA ARG A 26 9.79 104.43 -1.28
C ARG A 26 10.95 104.98 -2.10
N GLY A 27 10.74 105.12 -3.41
CA GLY A 27 11.61 105.87 -4.31
C GLY A 27 10.75 106.61 -5.34
N SER A 28 10.69 107.93 -5.21
CA SER A 28 10.10 108.85 -6.20
C SER A 28 11.05 109.02 -7.41
N PRO A 29 10.58 109.58 -8.54
CA PRO A 29 10.90 109.11 -9.89
C PRO A 29 12.07 109.84 -10.56
N PRO A 30 12.65 109.27 -11.63
CA PRO A 30 13.20 110.06 -12.72
C PRO A 30 12.23 110.08 -13.90
N THR A 31 11.76 111.28 -14.19
CA THR A 31 11.11 111.70 -15.43
C THR A 31 12.01 111.38 -16.63
N SER A 32 11.63 110.39 -17.42
CA SER A 32 11.97 110.34 -18.85
C SER A 32 11.03 109.35 -19.51
N SER A 33 9.99 109.90 -20.15
CA SER A 33 9.04 109.17 -20.96
C SER A 33 9.72 108.79 -22.29
N PRO A 34 9.90 107.49 -22.62
CA PRO A 34 9.88 107.13 -24.02
C PRO A 34 8.41 107.19 -24.45
N SER A 35 8.08 108.03 -25.41
CA SER A 35 6.80 107.99 -26.11
C SER A 35 6.70 106.66 -26.87
N ILE A 36 6.33 105.60 -26.16
CA ILE A 36 5.68 104.45 -26.77
C ILE A 36 4.40 105.03 -27.35
N ALA A 37 4.29 105.03 -28.67
CA ALA A 37 3.03 105.33 -29.33
C ALA A 37 1.97 104.43 -28.70
N VAL A 38 1.13 105.02 -27.84
CA VAL A 38 -0.06 104.39 -27.27
C VAL A 38 -1.02 104.25 -28.44
N THR A 39 -0.80 103.19 -29.22
CA THR A 39 -1.82 102.65 -30.10
C THR A 39 -2.74 101.91 -29.16
N ASP A 40 -3.71 102.61 -28.60
CA ASP A 40 -4.68 102.19 -27.58
C ASP A 40 -5.05 100.69 -27.70
N PRO A 41 -4.33 99.77 -27.02
CA PRO A 41 -4.63 98.36 -27.13
C PRO A 41 -5.65 98.09 -26.03
N GLY A 42 -6.92 98.07 -26.40
CA GLY A 42 -8.00 97.74 -25.47
C GLY A 42 -7.68 96.50 -24.66
N LEU A 43 -8.14 96.44 -23.40
CA LEU A 43 -7.92 95.33 -22.46
C LEU A 43 -8.08 93.96 -23.15
N GLN A 44 -6.96 93.31 -23.50
CA GLN A 44 -6.96 91.96 -24.04
C GLN A 44 -6.84 90.95 -22.88
N PRO A 45 -7.62 89.84 -22.88
CA PRO A 45 -7.51 88.82 -21.84
C PRO A 45 -6.14 88.14 -21.84
N TYR A 46 -5.61 87.82 -20.65
CA TYR A 46 -4.24 87.32 -20.39
C TYR A 46 -3.87 85.99 -21.08
N LEU A 47 -4.84 85.19 -21.53
CA LEU A 47 -4.60 83.99 -22.34
C LEU A 47 -5.36 84.11 -23.67
N GLY A 48 -4.62 84.11 -24.78
CA GLY A 48 -5.21 84.08 -26.11
C GLY A 48 -5.96 82.77 -26.40
N LEU A 49 -6.93 82.82 -27.31
CA LEU A 49 -7.79 81.69 -27.68
C LEU A 49 -6.98 80.44 -28.10
N ARG A 50 -5.85 80.63 -28.79
CA ARG A 50 -4.96 79.54 -29.23
C ARG A 50 -4.34 78.75 -28.06
N ALA A 51 -3.94 79.45 -27.00
CA ALA A 51 -3.32 78.82 -25.82
C ALA A 51 -4.33 78.02 -24.98
N ARG A 52 -5.61 78.40 -25.03
CA ARG A 52 -6.69 77.65 -24.37
C ARG A 52 -7.03 76.37 -25.14
N THR A 53 -7.12 76.46 -26.47
CA THR A 53 -7.40 75.29 -27.31
C THR A 53 -6.31 74.23 -27.30
N SER A 54 -5.04 74.58 -27.03
CA SER A 54 -3.97 73.59 -26.85
C SER A 54 -4.07 72.83 -25.51
N LEU A 55 -4.72 73.41 -24.50
CA LEU A 55 -4.97 72.75 -23.21
C LEU A 55 -6.23 71.86 -23.24
N ALA A 56 -7.15 72.09 -24.17
CA ALA A 56 -8.40 71.34 -24.29
C ALA A 56 -8.21 69.84 -24.55
N TRP A 57 -7.08 69.42 -25.14
CA TRP A 57 -6.75 68.01 -25.37
C TRP A 57 -6.33 67.27 -24.08
N LEU A 58 -5.78 68.00 -23.09
CA LEU A 58 -5.30 67.42 -21.83
C LEU A 58 -6.38 67.40 -20.73
N ALA A 59 -7.65 67.58 -21.10
CA ALA A 59 -8.74 67.54 -20.13
C ALA A 59 -8.83 66.17 -19.45
N TYR A 60 -9.08 66.15 -18.14
CA TYR A 60 -9.26 64.95 -17.33
C TYR A 60 -10.11 63.83 -17.97
N PRO A 61 -11.30 64.10 -18.57
CA PRO A 61 -12.10 63.04 -19.19
C PRO A 61 -11.47 62.41 -20.44
N ILE A 62 -10.64 63.15 -21.19
CA ILE A 62 -9.97 62.63 -22.39
C ILE A 62 -8.84 61.68 -21.99
N LEU A 63 -8.07 62.02 -20.96
CA LEU A 63 -6.99 61.16 -20.45
C LEU A 63 -7.52 59.81 -19.95
N ILE A 64 -8.66 59.81 -19.24
CA ILE A 64 -9.30 58.56 -18.78
C ILE A 64 -9.76 57.71 -19.97
N LEU A 65 -10.40 58.30 -20.97
CA LEU A 65 -10.86 57.56 -22.15
C LEU A 65 -9.69 56.98 -22.97
N VAL A 66 -8.57 57.71 -23.07
CA VAL A 66 -7.36 57.21 -23.73
C VAL A 66 -6.76 56.03 -22.97
N LEU A 67 -6.72 56.08 -21.63
CA LEU A 67 -6.25 54.95 -20.83
C LEU A 67 -7.15 53.71 -20.99
N ILE A 68 -8.48 53.89 -21.00
CA ILE A 68 -9.43 52.80 -21.26
C ILE A 68 -9.22 52.22 -22.67
N LEU A 69 -8.98 53.08 -23.67
CA LEU A 69 -8.71 52.65 -25.04
C LEU A 69 -7.45 51.78 -25.11
N ILE A 70 -6.35 52.20 -24.46
CA ILE A 70 -5.11 51.42 -24.41
C ILE A 70 -5.35 50.06 -23.75
N GLN A 71 -6.04 50.05 -22.60
CA GLN A 71 -6.38 48.82 -21.89
C GLN A 71 -7.22 47.87 -22.76
N LEU A 72 -8.17 48.42 -23.52
CA LEU A 72 -9.03 47.65 -24.41
C LEU A 72 -8.26 47.03 -25.59
N ILE A 73 -7.27 47.75 -26.13
CA ILE A 73 -6.37 47.24 -27.18
C ILE A 73 -5.54 46.07 -26.64
N LEU A 74 -4.96 46.20 -25.44
CA LEU A 74 -4.20 45.11 -24.81
C LEU A 74 -5.10 43.88 -24.54
N THR A 75 -6.36 44.12 -24.17
CA THR A 75 -7.34 43.05 -23.93
C THR A 75 -7.72 42.32 -25.23
N LEU A 76 -7.76 43.01 -26.37
CA LEU A 76 -8.05 42.36 -27.66
C LEU A 76 -6.98 41.32 -28.04
N GLN A 77 -5.71 41.62 -27.73
CA GLN A 77 -4.60 40.71 -28.00
C GLN A 77 -4.67 39.48 -27.09
N SER A 78 -4.91 39.68 -25.79
CA SER A 78 -5.00 38.57 -24.84
C SER A 78 -6.20 37.64 -25.08
N VAL A 79 -7.29 38.13 -25.69
CA VAL A 79 -8.43 37.29 -26.07
C VAL A 79 -8.05 36.28 -27.16
N HIS A 80 -7.20 36.65 -28.12
CA HIS A 80 -6.79 35.70 -29.18
C HIS A 80 -5.91 34.59 -28.62
N ASP A 81 -4.95 34.95 -27.77
CA ASP A 81 -4.09 33.99 -27.09
C ASP A 81 -4.90 33.09 -26.13
N GLY A 82 -5.84 33.67 -25.38
CA GLY A 82 -6.71 32.94 -24.46
C GLY A 82 -7.63 31.92 -25.13
N VAL A 83 -8.09 32.18 -26.36
CA VAL A 83 -8.87 31.23 -27.17
C VAL A 83 -8.00 30.04 -27.60
N GLY A 84 -6.74 30.32 -28.01
CA GLY A 84 -5.77 29.28 -28.35
C GLY A 84 -5.42 28.39 -27.16
N ASP A 85 -5.18 29.00 -26.00
CA ASP A 85 -4.86 28.28 -24.76
C ASP A 85 -6.06 27.45 -24.27
N ALA A 86 -7.28 27.98 -24.34
CA ALA A 86 -8.49 27.22 -24.01
C ALA A 86 -8.66 25.99 -24.90
N LYS A 87 -8.38 26.10 -26.21
CA LYS A 87 -8.43 24.97 -27.14
C LYS A 87 -7.39 23.89 -26.79
N ARG A 88 -6.16 24.31 -26.45
CA ARG A 88 -5.09 23.40 -26.05
C ARG A 88 -5.41 22.69 -24.74
N GLU A 89 -5.97 23.41 -23.78
CA GLU A 89 -6.37 22.85 -22.49
C GLU A 89 -7.54 21.88 -22.62
N MET A 90 -8.53 22.17 -23.47
CA MET A 90 -9.62 21.21 -23.72
C MET A 90 -9.11 19.96 -24.46
N ALA A 91 -8.18 20.11 -25.40
CA ALA A 91 -7.59 18.97 -26.09
C ALA A 91 -6.74 18.10 -25.14
N SER A 92 -5.94 18.72 -24.25
CA SER A 92 -5.13 18.00 -23.26
C SER A 92 -6.04 17.27 -22.26
N ALA A 93 -7.06 17.93 -21.73
CA ALA A 93 -8.03 17.33 -20.81
C ALA A 93 -8.79 16.17 -21.47
N CYS A 94 -9.21 16.33 -22.73
CA CYS A 94 -9.85 15.25 -23.47
C CYS A 94 -8.92 14.05 -23.63
N SER A 95 -7.66 14.25 -24.06
CA SER A 95 -6.70 13.15 -24.21
C SER A 95 -6.43 12.40 -22.90
N GLY A 96 -6.46 13.11 -21.77
CA GLY A 96 -6.38 12.51 -20.44
C GLY A 96 -7.59 11.62 -20.12
N ILE A 97 -8.80 12.08 -20.43
CA ILE A 97 -10.04 11.31 -20.26
C ILE A 97 -10.06 10.10 -21.21
N GLU A 98 -9.63 10.26 -22.45
CA GLU A 98 -9.56 9.18 -23.44
C GLU A 98 -8.58 8.08 -23.02
N GLY A 99 -7.41 8.47 -22.51
CA GLY A 99 -6.45 7.55 -21.92
C GLY A 99 -7.04 6.78 -20.74
N ALA A 100 -7.71 7.48 -19.82
CA ALA A 100 -8.36 6.86 -18.67
C ALA A 100 -9.50 5.91 -19.07
N ALA A 101 -10.32 6.31 -20.06
CA ALA A 101 -11.41 5.49 -20.58
C ALA A 101 -10.89 4.25 -21.30
N SER A 102 -9.83 4.38 -22.10
CA SER A 102 -9.17 3.25 -22.76
C SER A 102 -8.62 2.25 -21.75
N VAL A 103 -8.01 2.74 -20.66
CA VAL A 103 -7.58 1.88 -19.55
C VAL A 103 -8.79 1.19 -18.92
N ALA A 104 -9.85 1.92 -18.58
CA ALA A 104 -11.05 1.36 -17.95
C ALA A 104 -11.70 0.26 -18.81
N VAL A 105 -11.81 0.46 -20.12
CA VAL A 105 -12.37 -0.55 -21.04
C VAL A 105 -11.45 -1.77 -21.17
N SER A 106 -10.14 -1.61 -20.97
CA SER A 106 -9.18 -2.72 -20.99
C SER A 106 -9.09 -3.49 -19.67
N ILE A 107 -9.72 -3.03 -18.57
CA ILE A 107 -9.68 -3.73 -17.26
C ILE A 107 -10.11 -5.21 -17.38
N PRO A 108 -11.21 -5.57 -18.07
CA PRO A 108 -11.61 -6.97 -18.19
C PRO A 108 -10.58 -7.84 -18.90
N HIS A 109 -9.81 -7.29 -19.85
CA HIS A 109 -8.73 -8.01 -20.52
C HIS A 109 -7.63 -8.38 -19.53
N PHE A 110 -7.10 -7.39 -18.79
CA PHE A 110 -6.03 -7.62 -17.83
C PHE A 110 -6.47 -8.50 -16.65
N MET A 111 -7.72 -8.34 -16.20
CA MET A 111 -8.28 -9.19 -15.15
C MET A 111 -8.42 -10.64 -15.61
N ALA A 112 -8.91 -10.87 -16.84
CA ALA A 112 -9.03 -12.21 -17.39
C ALA A 112 -7.65 -12.86 -17.58
N ASP A 113 -6.68 -12.12 -18.14
CA ASP A 113 -5.31 -12.61 -18.34
C ASP A 113 -4.66 -13.04 -17.01
N GLN A 114 -4.70 -12.17 -16.00
CA GLN A 114 -4.12 -12.48 -14.68
C GLN A 114 -4.87 -13.59 -13.94
N THR A 115 -6.21 -13.60 -14.00
CA THR A 115 -7.00 -14.65 -13.33
C THR A 115 -6.74 -16.00 -13.99
N ASN A 116 -6.61 -16.02 -15.32
CA ASN A 116 -6.30 -17.25 -16.05
C ASN A 116 -4.91 -17.78 -15.70
N ASP A 117 -3.91 -16.91 -15.64
CA ASP A 117 -2.56 -17.29 -15.23
C ASP A 117 -2.52 -17.79 -13.78
N PHE A 118 -3.24 -17.11 -12.88
CA PHE A 118 -3.37 -17.53 -11.48
C PHE A 118 -4.08 -18.88 -11.33
N LEU A 119 -5.14 -19.14 -12.10
CA LEU A 119 -5.87 -20.41 -12.07
C LEU A 119 -5.01 -21.56 -12.60
N VAL A 120 -4.29 -21.36 -13.71
CA VAL A 120 -3.39 -22.36 -14.30
C VAL A 120 -2.25 -22.66 -13.33
N THR A 121 -1.55 -21.63 -12.86
CA THR A 121 -0.44 -21.78 -11.92
C THR A 121 -0.90 -22.39 -10.59
N GLY A 122 -2.07 -21.99 -10.10
CA GLY A 122 -2.65 -22.53 -8.87
C GLY A 122 -2.98 -24.02 -8.99
N ALA A 123 -3.59 -24.43 -10.10
CA ALA A 123 -3.92 -25.83 -10.33
C ALA A 123 -2.66 -26.69 -10.58
N GLU A 124 -1.66 -26.21 -11.32
CA GLU A 124 -0.36 -26.89 -11.46
C GLU A 124 0.32 -27.10 -10.09
N ASN A 125 0.35 -26.06 -9.25
CA ASN A 125 0.91 -26.13 -7.90
C ASN A 125 0.15 -27.12 -7.00
N ILE A 126 -1.18 -27.20 -7.11
CA ILE A 126 -1.99 -28.17 -6.36
C ILE A 126 -1.65 -29.59 -6.79
N VAL A 127 -1.51 -29.85 -8.10
CA VAL A 127 -1.16 -31.20 -8.61
C VAL A 127 0.25 -31.58 -8.15
N HIS A 128 1.21 -30.66 -8.20
CA HIS A 128 2.57 -30.88 -7.69
C HIS A 128 2.59 -31.12 -6.18
N GLY A 129 1.81 -30.34 -5.42
CA GLY A 129 1.64 -30.53 -3.98
C GLY A 129 1.01 -31.88 -3.65
N LEU A 130 -0.01 -32.30 -4.40
CA LEU A 130 -0.64 -33.60 -4.24
C LEU A 130 0.36 -34.74 -4.52
N ALA A 131 1.20 -34.61 -5.55
CA ALA A 131 2.25 -35.58 -5.84
C ALA A 131 3.19 -35.76 -4.64
N LEU A 132 3.61 -34.66 -4.02
CA LEU A 132 4.49 -34.67 -2.86
C LEU A 132 3.82 -35.27 -1.62
N VAL A 133 2.54 -34.99 -1.39
CA VAL A 133 1.78 -35.59 -0.29
C VAL A 133 1.60 -37.10 -0.50
N LEU A 134 1.28 -37.52 -1.73
CA LEU A 134 1.13 -38.94 -2.05
C LEU A 134 2.47 -39.68 -1.90
N ASP A 135 3.57 -39.07 -2.34
CA ASP A 135 4.94 -39.56 -2.15
C ASP A 135 5.27 -39.78 -0.67
N LEU A 136 4.99 -38.77 0.17
CA LEU A 136 5.21 -38.84 1.60
C LEU A 136 4.32 -39.91 2.26
N SER A 137 3.08 -40.07 1.78
CA SER A 137 2.14 -41.08 2.29
C SER A 137 2.60 -42.51 1.97
N ILE A 138 3.13 -42.74 0.76
CA ILE A 138 3.69 -44.04 0.36
C ILE A 138 4.89 -44.38 1.25
N ARG A 139 5.80 -43.41 1.46
CA ARG A 139 6.96 -43.58 2.37
C ARG A 139 6.54 -43.88 3.81
N ALA A 140 5.49 -43.23 4.30
CA ALA A 140 4.98 -43.49 5.64
C ALA A 140 4.44 -44.92 5.77
N ILE A 141 3.70 -45.41 4.76
CA ILE A 141 3.19 -46.79 4.74
C ILE A 141 4.34 -47.80 4.66
N GLU A 142 5.34 -47.57 3.81
CA GLU A 142 6.54 -48.40 3.71
C GLU A 142 7.25 -48.52 5.06
N ALA A 143 7.46 -47.41 5.76
CA ALA A 143 8.09 -47.38 7.08
C ALA A 143 7.27 -48.14 8.14
N ILE A 144 5.94 -48.02 8.11
CA ILE A 144 5.05 -48.75 9.03
C ILE A 144 5.14 -50.27 8.76
N ILE A 145 5.10 -50.68 7.49
CA ILE A 145 5.19 -52.11 7.13
C ILE A 145 6.54 -52.69 7.55
N MET A 146 7.66 -51.98 7.30
CA MET A 146 8.97 -52.38 7.79
C MET A 146 9.00 -52.51 9.32
N TYR A 147 8.47 -51.52 10.04
CA TYR A 147 8.40 -51.56 11.49
C TYR A 147 7.61 -52.77 12.01
N VAL A 148 6.48 -53.10 11.38
CA VAL A 148 5.67 -54.27 11.72
C VAL A 148 6.46 -55.55 11.44
N ILE A 149 7.08 -55.68 10.27
CA ILE A 149 7.89 -56.87 9.92
C ILE A 149 9.03 -57.08 10.92
N ASP A 150 9.76 -56.03 11.27
CA ASP A 150 10.84 -56.10 12.26
C ASP A 150 10.31 -56.46 13.66
N THR A 151 9.16 -55.90 14.05
CA THR A 151 8.53 -56.19 15.34
C THR A 151 8.06 -57.65 15.42
N TYR A 152 7.35 -58.15 14.41
CA TYR A 152 6.90 -59.54 14.35
C TYR A 152 8.10 -60.49 14.33
N ARG A 153 9.15 -60.17 13.58
CA ARG A 153 10.36 -60.97 13.54
C ARG A 153 11.04 -61.04 14.92
N SER A 154 11.21 -59.90 15.59
CA SER A 154 11.78 -59.86 16.95
C SER A 154 10.91 -60.65 17.94
N LEU A 155 9.59 -60.56 17.81
CA LEU A 155 8.65 -61.29 18.66
C LEU A 155 8.70 -62.81 18.40
N TYR A 156 8.72 -63.24 17.14
CA TYR A 156 8.84 -64.67 16.78
C TYR A 156 10.16 -65.27 17.24
N LEU A 157 11.26 -64.52 17.15
CA LEU A 157 12.56 -64.96 17.68
C LEU A 157 12.52 -65.09 19.20
N CYS A 158 11.98 -64.10 19.89
CA CYS A 158 11.86 -64.12 21.35
C CYS A 158 10.96 -65.28 21.81
N LEU A 159 9.84 -65.52 21.13
CA LEU A 159 8.95 -66.64 21.41
C LEU A 159 9.60 -67.98 21.09
N ALA A 160 10.30 -68.10 19.97
CA ALA A 160 11.04 -69.33 19.62
C ALA A 160 12.13 -69.61 20.68
N GLU A 161 12.88 -68.60 21.11
CA GLU A 161 13.89 -68.72 22.16
C GLU A 161 13.28 -69.08 23.51
N PHE A 162 12.15 -68.48 23.88
CA PHE A 162 11.40 -68.81 25.09
C PHE A 162 10.86 -70.24 25.06
N VAL A 163 10.32 -70.70 23.93
CA VAL A 163 9.81 -72.08 23.76
C VAL A 163 10.95 -73.09 23.79
N VAL A 164 12.06 -72.83 23.08
CA VAL A 164 13.22 -73.74 23.08
C VAL A 164 13.85 -73.81 24.46
N ARG A 165 14.10 -72.68 25.13
CA ARG A 165 14.68 -72.68 26.48
C ARG A 165 13.70 -73.19 27.54
N GLY A 166 12.42 -72.87 27.41
CA GLY A 166 11.37 -73.35 28.31
C GLY A 166 11.16 -74.86 28.21
N SER A 167 11.16 -75.42 27.00
CA SER A 167 11.07 -76.87 26.80
C SER A 167 12.32 -77.61 27.28
N LEU A 168 13.51 -77.04 27.07
CA LEU A 168 14.75 -77.58 27.63
C LEU A 168 14.74 -77.58 29.17
N ALA A 169 14.28 -76.50 29.81
CA ALA A 169 14.18 -76.44 31.27
C ALA A 169 13.21 -77.49 31.86
N LEU A 170 12.08 -77.74 31.18
CA LEU A 170 11.12 -78.76 31.59
C LEU A 170 11.70 -80.18 31.49
N LEU A 171 12.41 -80.48 30.39
CA LEU A 171 13.08 -81.77 30.20
C LEU A 171 14.16 -82.01 31.27
N ILE A 172 14.91 -80.98 31.66
CA ILE A 172 15.91 -81.07 32.73
C ILE A 172 15.24 -81.34 34.09
N ALA A 173 14.15 -80.65 34.41
CA ALA A 173 13.42 -80.86 35.68
C ALA A 173 12.85 -82.27 35.82
N VAL A 174 12.28 -82.84 34.74
CA VAL A 174 11.76 -84.21 34.74
C VAL A 174 12.89 -85.24 34.86
N ALA A 175 14.05 -84.98 34.25
CA ALA A 175 15.22 -85.84 34.39
C ALA A 175 15.74 -85.87 35.84
N GLU A 176 15.81 -84.72 36.51
CA GLU A 176 16.26 -84.61 37.91
C GLU A 176 15.29 -85.32 38.88
N GLU A 177 13.97 -85.21 38.64
CA GLU A 177 12.96 -85.87 39.48
C GLU A 177 12.94 -87.40 39.28
N ALA A 178 13.20 -87.87 38.05
CA ALA A 178 13.37 -89.28 37.76
C ALA A 178 14.63 -89.86 38.43
N GLU A 179 15.74 -89.13 38.42
CA GLU A 179 16.98 -89.53 39.13
C GLU A 179 16.77 -89.61 40.65
N LYS A 180 16.02 -88.65 41.22
CA LYS A 180 15.68 -88.64 42.64
C LYS A 180 14.77 -89.80 43.02
N ALA A 181 13.70 -90.04 42.26
CA ALA A 181 12.79 -91.16 42.47
C ALA A 181 13.50 -92.51 42.36
N PHE A 182 14.43 -92.64 41.41
CA PHE A 182 15.25 -93.84 41.27
C PHE A 182 16.18 -94.04 42.47
N THR A 183 16.85 -92.98 42.93
CA THR A 183 17.72 -93.02 44.11
C THR A 183 16.95 -93.38 45.39
N ASP A 184 15.77 -92.80 45.57
CA ASP A 184 14.88 -93.10 46.70
C ASP A 184 14.36 -94.55 46.65
N ALA A 185 14.04 -95.07 45.47
CA ALA A 185 13.64 -96.46 45.29
C ALA A 185 14.77 -97.45 45.63
N VAL A 186 16.01 -97.15 45.22
CA VAL A 186 17.19 -97.96 45.55
C VAL A 186 17.48 -97.90 47.06
N HIS A 187 17.37 -96.73 47.68
CA HIS A 187 17.51 -96.58 49.14
C HIS A 187 16.40 -97.29 49.92
N GLY A 188 15.15 -97.21 49.46
CA GLY A 188 14.01 -97.90 50.04
C GLY A 188 14.17 -99.42 49.95
N LEU A 189 14.60 -99.93 48.79
CA LEU A 189 14.88 -101.36 48.59
C LEU A 189 16.00 -101.84 49.52
N ARG A 190 17.09 -101.07 49.65
CA ARG A 190 18.18 -101.39 50.59
C ARG A 190 17.70 -101.44 52.04
N THR A 191 16.86 -100.48 52.45
CA THR A 191 16.31 -100.39 53.81
C THR A 191 15.38 -101.57 54.10
N ALA A 192 14.52 -101.93 53.15
CA ALA A 192 13.64 -103.09 53.26
C ALA A 192 14.43 -104.41 53.35
N ILE A 193 15.50 -104.56 52.56
CA ILE A 193 16.37 -105.73 52.62
C ILE A 193 17.10 -105.80 53.98
N GLN A 194 17.66 -104.69 54.47
CA GLN A 194 18.31 -104.64 55.79
C GLN A 194 17.33 -104.90 56.94
N SER A 195 16.11 -104.35 56.87
CA SER A 195 15.04 -104.61 57.83
C SER A 195 14.60 -106.07 57.84
N THR A 196 14.48 -106.69 56.65
CA THR A 196 14.09 -108.09 56.52
C THR A 196 15.18 -109.02 57.06
N ILE A 197 16.45 -108.69 56.81
CA ILE A 197 17.59 -109.43 57.37
C ILE A 197 17.64 -109.28 58.90
N GLY A 198 17.44 -108.07 59.43
CA GLY A 198 17.38 -107.84 60.89
C GLY A 198 16.18 -108.51 61.58
N ALA A 199 15.03 -108.59 60.90
CA ALA A 199 13.85 -109.32 61.38
C ALA A 199 14.07 -110.85 61.32
N ALA A 200 14.72 -111.36 60.27
CA ALA A 200 15.08 -112.77 60.16
C ALA A 200 16.11 -113.18 61.23
N GLU A 201 17.09 -112.32 61.52
CA GLU A 201 18.09 -112.59 62.56
C GLU A 201 17.49 -112.56 63.97
N SER A 202 16.53 -111.66 64.23
CA SER A 202 15.83 -111.61 65.54
C SER A 202 14.88 -112.79 65.74
N VAL A 203 14.16 -113.23 64.71
CA VAL A 203 13.32 -114.45 64.75
C VAL A 203 14.18 -115.71 64.93
N LEU A 204 15.31 -115.80 64.21
CA LEU A 204 16.23 -116.92 64.35
C LEU A 204 16.87 -116.96 65.74
N SER A 205 17.22 -115.80 66.30
CA SER A 205 17.77 -115.70 67.66
C SER A 205 16.72 -116.07 68.73
N GLY A 206 15.47 -115.63 68.58
CA GLY A 206 14.37 -115.98 69.51
C GLY A 206 13.99 -117.45 69.46
N ALA A 207 13.99 -118.07 68.28
CA ALA A 207 13.74 -119.51 68.13
C ALA A 207 14.85 -120.36 68.77
N ILE A 208 16.12 -119.94 68.64
CA ILE A 208 17.25 -120.63 69.27
C ILE A 208 17.20 -120.49 70.80
N ASP A 209 16.74 -119.35 71.33
CA ASP A 209 16.61 -119.11 72.78
C ASP A 209 15.47 -119.94 73.41
N ASP A 210 14.35 -120.15 72.69
CA ASP A 210 13.26 -121.01 73.16
C ASP A 210 13.58 -122.50 73.03
N LEU A 211 14.41 -122.91 72.07
CA LEU A 211 14.89 -124.30 71.98
C LEU A 211 15.92 -124.65 73.08
N ASN A 212 16.72 -123.70 73.57
CA ASN A 212 17.69 -123.93 74.65
C ASN A 212 17.06 -124.04 76.06
N LYS A 213 15.74 -123.86 76.21
CA LYS A 213 15.02 -124.05 77.49
C LYS A 213 14.62 -125.52 77.76
N LEU A 214 14.86 -126.44 76.82
CA LEU A 214 14.66 -127.88 77.04
C LEU A 214 15.99 -128.55 77.44
N PRO A 215 16.03 -129.36 78.51
CA PRO A 215 17.27 -129.84 79.12
C PRO A 215 18.10 -130.86 78.31
N LEU A 216 17.83 -131.06 77.02
CA LEU A 216 18.48 -132.11 76.21
C LEU A 216 18.93 -131.72 74.79
N VAL A 217 18.93 -130.45 74.38
CA VAL A 217 19.46 -130.06 73.05
C VAL A 217 20.22 -128.73 73.11
N HIS A 218 21.49 -128.71 72.69
CA HIS A 218 22.26 -127.48 72.43
C HIS A 218 22.44 -127.31 70.93
N ILE A 219 21.92 -126.22 70.35
CA ILE A 219 22.11 -125.87 68.93
C ILE A 219 23.00 -124.62 68.85
N THR A 220 24.07 -124.67 68.05
CA THR A 220 24.95 -123.52 67.76
C THR A 220 24.40 -122.69 66.58
N LYS A 221 24.41 -121.36 66.73
CA LYS A 221 23.89 -120.34 65.77
C LYS A 221 24.65 -120.37 64.42
N PRO A 222 23.98 -120.43 63.25
CA PRO A 222 24.63 -120.20 61.95
C PRO A 222 24.81 -118.69 61.70
N ASN A 223 25.98 -118.27 61.21
CA ASN A 223 26.24 -116.90 60.77
C ASN A 223 25.78 -116.73 59.31
N LEU A 224 24.88 -115.78 59.05
CA LEU A 224 24.40 -115.45 57.70
C LEU A 224 25.24 -114.27 57.17
N ASP A 225 26.10 -114.57 56.21
CA ASP A 225 26.89 -113.55 55.48
C ASP A 225 26.06 -113.00 54.31
N VAL A 226 26.01 -111.67 54.17
CA VAL A 226 25.19 -110.97 53.17
C VAL A 226 26.09 -110.59 51.97
N PRO A 227 25.78 -110.99 50.72
CA PRO A 227 26.58 -110.59 49.57
C PRO A 227 26.33 -109.11 49.18
N ASN A 228 27.40 -108.44 48.74
CA ASN A 228 27.51 -107.00 48.50
C ASN A 228 26.82 -106.55 47.20
N LEU A 229 26.02 -105.47 47.26
CA LEU A 229 25.23 -104.90 46.15
C LEU A 229 25.95 -103.73 45.42
N ASP A 230 27.25 -103.87 45.13
CA ASP A 230 28.04 -102.84 44.44
C ASP A 230 27.69 -102.66 42.94
N ALA A 231 26.90 -103.57 42.34
CA ALA A 231 26.60 -103.55 40.91
C ALA A 231 25.56 -102.49 40.48
N LEU A 232 24.88 -101.81 41.42
CA LEU A 232 23.86 -100.79 41.10
C LEU A 232 24.40 -99.35 41.01
N GLN A 233 25.67 -99.12 41.32
CA GLN A 233 26.23 -97.76 41.44
C GLN A 233 26.75 -97.16 40.12
N SER A 234 26.77 -97.92 39.01
CA SER A 234 27.60 -97.58 37.83
C SER A 234 26.86 -97.42 36.48
N PHE A 235 25.55 -97.14 36.45
CA PHE A 235 24.87 -96.88 35.18
C PHE A 235 24.52 -95.39 35.01
N LYS A 236 25.36 -94.64 34.25
CA LYS A 236 25.11 -93.26 33.81
C LYS A 236 24.51 -93.24 32.39
N MET A 237 23.53 -92.37 32.15
CA MET A 237 22.84 -92.19 30.86
C MET A 237 23.74 -91.63 29.73
N PRO A 238 23.44 -91.93 28.44
CA PRO A 238 24.27 -91.56 27.30
C PRO A 238 24.05 -90.11 26.78
N THR A 239 25.16 -89.50 26.38
CA THR A 239 25.39 -88.12 25.89
C THR A 239 24.83 -87.81 24.50
N GLY A 240 23.58 -88.17 24.20
CA GLY A 240 22.98 -87.94 22.89
C GLY A 240 22.37 -86.55 22.66
N LEU A 241 22.24 -85.75 23.73
CA LEU A 241 21.49 -84.49 23.70
C LEU A 241 22.33 -83.31 23.17
N SER A 242 23.62 -83.29 23.49
CA SER A 242 24.54 -82.20 23.15
C SER A 242 24.83 -82.10 21.64
N ASP A 243 24.90 -83.24 20.94
CA ASP A 243 25.10 -83.28 19.49
C ASP A 243 23.85 -82.84 18.72
N GLY A 244 22.65 -83.13 19.23
CA GLY A 244 21.39 -82.63 18.66
C GLY A 244 21.26 -81.11 18.76
N LEU A 245 21.71 -80.53 19.87
CA LEU A 245 21.73 -79.08 20.12
C LEU A 245 22.71 -78.35 19.17
N ASN A 246 23.89 -78.92 18.91
CA ASN A 246 24.86 -78.33 17.97
C ASN A 246 24.40 -78.39 16.51
N LYS A 247 23.67 -79.44 16.11
CA LYS A 247 23.14 -79.59 14.74
C LYS A 247 21.95 -78.66 14.47
N LEU A 248 21.14 -78.35 15.49
CA LEU A 248 20.09 -77.34 15.40
C LEU A 248 20.66 -75.92 15.30
N ASN A 249 21.76 -75.62 16.01
CA ASN A 249 22.43 -74.31 15.94
C ASN A 249 23.02 -74.03 14.54
N ALA A 250 23.47 -75.07 13.83
CA ALA A 250 24.04 -74.93 12.48
C ALA A 250 23.00 -74.88 11.34
N SER A 251 21.74 -75.25 11.61
CA SER A 251 20.67 -75.34 10.59
C SER A 251 19.79 -74.09 10.51
N LEU A 252 20.05 -73.09 11.34
CA LEU A 252 19.36 -71.81 11.28
C LEU A 252 20.03 -70.94 10.21
N PRO A 253 19.40 -70.72 9.04
CA PRO A 253 19.93 -69.76 8.07
C PRO A 253 20.09 -68.41 8.76
N THR A 254 21.22 -67.74 8.46
CA THR A 254 21.57 -66.46 9.08
C THR A 254 20.44 -65.49 8.86
N LEU A 255 19.79 -65.09 9.95
CA LEU A 255 18.57 -64.31 9.95
C LEU A 255 18.66 -63.01 9.12
N ALA A 256 19.88 -62.53 8.87
CA ALA A 256 20.20 -61.35 8.07
C ALA A 256 19.81 -61.48 6.59
N ASP A 257 19.99 -62.64 5.96
CA ASP A 257 19.71 -62.82 4.52
C ASP A 257 18.21 -62.83 4.24
N LEU A 258 17.43 -63.36 5.18
CA LEU A 258 15.97 -63.33 5.15
C LEU A 258 15.43 -61.91 5.34
N ARG A 259 16.12 -61.08 6.15
CA ARG A 259 15.79 -59.66 6.31
C ARG A 259 16.00 -58.90 5.00
N ASP A 260 17.17 -59.03 4.40
CA ASP A 260 17.52 -58.29 3.18
C ASP A 260 16.61 -58.66 1.98
N SER A 261 16.20 -59.93 1.92
CA SER A 261 15.26 -60.40 0.90
C SER A 261 13.83 -59.88 1.14
N LEU A 262 13.35 -59.86 2.39
CA LEU A 262 12.03 -59.29 2.71
C LEU A 262 12.00 -57.78 2.50
N ASP A 263 13.05 -57.07 2.90
CA ASP A 263 13.19 -55.62 2.68
C ASP A 263 13.07 -55.30 1.19
N LYS A 264 13.85 -55.98 0.35
CA LYS A 264 13.79 -55.76 -1.10
C LYS A 264 12.43 -56.09 -1.69
N LEU A 265 11.79 -57.18 -1.24
CA LEU A 265 10.47 -57.59 -1.74
C LEU A 265 9.38 -56.56 -1.41
N VAL A 266 9.48 -55.92 -0.24
CA VAL A 266 8.50 -54.92 0.21
C VAL A 266 8.81 -53.54 -0.38
N THR A 267 10.05 -53.08 -0.37
CA THR A 267 10.43 -51.72 -0.82
C THR A 267 10.31 -51.51 -2.33
N THR A 268 10.61 -52.52 -3.14
CA THR A 268 10.62 -52.40 -4.61
C THR A 268 9.28 -51.93 -5.21
N PRO A 269 8.12 -52.53 -4.88
CA PRO A 269 6.84 -52.07 -5.44
C PRO A 269 6.44 -50.68 -4.95
N PHE A 270 6.74 -50.31 -3.70
CA PHE A 270 6.42 -48.98 -3.17
C PHE A 270 7.25 -47.88 -3.84
N GLU A 271 8.54 -48.13 -4.11
CA GLU A 271 9.35 -47.17 -4.85
C GLU A 271 8.98 -47.07 -6.33
N ALA A 272 8.61 -48.18 -6.97
CA ALA A 272 8.11 -48.14 -8.34
C ALA A 272 6.83 -47.29 -8.45
N LEU A 273 5.89 -47.46 -7.51
CA LEU A 273 4.67 -46.67 -7.45
C LEU A 273 4.97 -45.18 -7.21
N ARG A 274 5.94 -44.89 -6.35
CA ARG A 274 6.34 -43.52 -6.01
C ARG A 274 6.92 -42.76 -7.21
N VAL A 275 7.78 -43.42 -7.99
CA VAL A 275 8.33 -42.88 -9.24
C VAL A 275 7.22 -42.64 -10.27
N GLU A 276 6.28 -43.59 -10.41
CA GLU A 276 5.19 -43.44 -11.38
C GLU A 276 4.27 -42.27 -11.01
N VAL A 277 3.82 -42.19 -9.76
CA VAL A 277 2.98 -41.10 -9.24
C VAL A 277 3.69 -39.75 -9.42
N THR A 278 4.94 -39.64 -8.96
CA THR A 278 5.67 -38.37 -9.05
C THR A 278 5.90 -37.96 -10.50
N SER A 279 6.21 -38.89 -11.40
CA SER A 279 6.42 -38.58 -12.82
C SER A 279 5.14 -38.14 -13.55
N LYS A 280 4.00 -38.76 -13.22
CA LYS A 280 2.72 -38.48 -13.87
C LYS A 280 2.09 -37.19 -13.37
N LEU A 281 2.20 -36.89 -12.08
CA LEU A 281 1.62 -35.69 -11.49
C LEU A 281 2.54 -34.46 -11.64
N SER A 282 3.87 -34.61 -11.58
CA SER A 282 4.77 -33.46 -11.76
C SER A 282 4.81 -32.92 -13.20
N ASN A 283 4.49 -33.75 -14.20
CA ASN A 283 4.47 -33.33 -15.60
C ASN A 283 3.08 -32.88 -16.09
N ALA A 284 2.09 -32.80 -15.20
CA ALA A 284 0.78 -32.29 -15.55
C ALA A 284 0.85 -30.76 -15.73
N THR A 285 0.68 -30.30 -16.96
CA THR A 285 0.56 -28.88 -17.31
C THR A 285 -0.87 -28.62 -17.80
N ILE A 286 -1.39 -27.43 -17.52
CA ILE A 286 -2.75 -27.07 -17.94
C ILE A 286 -2.65 -26.12 -19.13
N ASP A 287 -3.35 -26.47 -20.22
CA ASP A 287 -3.35 -25.68 -21.45
C ASP A 287 -4.04 -24.32 -21.23
N ARG A 288 -3.23 -23.26 -21.25
CA ARG A 288 -3.66 -21.86 -21.09
C ARG A 288 -4.67 -21.42 -22.16
N SER A 289 -4.68 -22.09 -23.32
CA SER A 289 -5.55 -21.78 -24.45
C SER A 289 -7.03 -22.12 -24.24
N LEU A 290 -7.36 -22.89 -23.20
CA LEU A 290 -8.75 -23.18 -22.85
C LEU A 290 -9.45 -21.98 -22.19
N LEU A 291 -8.69 -20.99 -21.72
CA LEU A 291 -9.20 -19.80 -21.07
C LEU A 291 -9.16 -18.62 -22.04
N THR A 292 -10.32 -18.25 -22.59
CA THR A 292 -10.42 -17.17 -23.57
C THR A 292 -10.24 -15.81 -22.90
N VAL A 293 -9.26 -15.03 -23.36
CA VAL A 293 -9.06 -13.64 -22.93
C VAL A 293 -9.68 -12.70 -23.98
N PRO A 294 -10.55 -11.75 -23.60
CA PRO A 294 -11.12 -10.78 -24.54
C PRO A 294 -10.03 -9.82 -25.04
N PRO A 295 -10.00 -9.38 -26.31
CA PRO A 295 -8.94 -8.49 -26.80
C PRO A 295 -8.97 -7.10 -26.16
N PRO A 296 -7.82 -6.42 -26.01
CA PRO A 296 -7.79 -5.06 -25.47
C PRO A 296 -8.47 -4.10 -26.44
N LYS A 297 -9.33 -3.23 -25.91
CA LYS A 297 -9.99 -2.18 -26.69
C LYS A 297 -9.44 -0.81 -26.28
N ARG A 298 -9.23 0.05 -27.27
CA ARG A 298 -8.98 1.49 -27.06
C ARG A 298 -10.21 2.24 -27.53
N VAL A 299 -10.46 3.38 -26.93
CA VAL A 299 -11.57 4.23 -27.31
C VAL A 299 -10.99 5.56 -27.76
N GLU A 300 -11.36 6.01 -28.95
CA GLU A 300 -10.96 7.30 -29.51
C GLU A 300 -12.20 8.20 -29.55
N PHE A 301 -12.22 9.23 -28.70
CA PHE A 301 -13.34 10.18 -28.60
C PHE A 301 -12.91 11.62 -28.93
N CYS A 302 -11.62 11.94 -28.77
CA CYS A 302 -11.12 13.30 -28.86
C CYS A 302 -10.84 13.76 -30.29
N GLN A 303 -10.76 12.85 -31.27
CA GLN A 303 -10.62 13.21 -32.69
C GLN A 303 -11.88 13.88 -33.26
N GLU A 304 -13.05 13.67 -32.65
CA GLU A 304 -14.35 14.21 -33.08
C GLU A 304 -14.85 15.35 -32.19
N MET A 305 -13.99 15.92 -31.34
CA MET A 305 -14.40 17.04 -30.48
C MET A 305 -14.57 18.32 -31.30
N ASP A 306 -15.82 18.77 -31.44
CA ASP A 306 -16.14 20.00 -32.15
C ASP A 306 -15.69 21.24 -31.35
N THR A 307 -14.55 21.83 -31.72
CA THR A 307 -14.05 23.06 -31.12
C THR A 307 -14.71 24.33 -31.68
N SER A 308 -15.71 24.19 -32.56
CA SER A 308 -16.37 25.30 -33.24
C SER A 308 -16.95 26.33 -32.28
N PHE A 309 -17.48 25.91 -31.13
CA PHE A 309 -18.05 26.82 -30.13
C PHE A 309 -17.02 27.83 -29.61
N ILE A 310 -15.78 27.39 -29.38
CA ILE A 310 -14.70 28.22 -28.84
C ILE A 310 -14.24 29.24 -29.89
N ASP A 311 -14.17 28.82 -31.16
CA ASP A 311 -13.86 29.69 -32.29
C ASP A 311 -14.97 30.75 -32.52
N VAL A 312 -16.25 30.37 -32.37
CA VAL A 312 -17.40 31.28 -32.47
C VAL A 312 -17.37 32.34 -31.35
N VAL A 313 -17.13 31.91 -30.11
CA VAL A 313 -17.04 32.84 -28.97
C VAL A 313 -15.85 33.79 -29.13
N GLY A 314 -14.68 33.28 -29.51
CA GLY A 314 -13.49 34.10 -29.77
C GLY A 314 -13.73 35.16 -30.85
N LYS A 315 -14.42 34.79 -31.94
CA LYS A 315 -14.77 35.71 -33.02
C LYS A 315 -15.74 36.80 -32.58
N ILE A 316 -16.82 36.43 -31.85
CA ILE A 316 -17.81 37.40 -31.35
C ILE A 316 -17.16 38.41 -30.41
N VAL A 317 -16.30 37.94 -29.50
CA VAL A 317 -15.60 38.83 -28.55
C VAL A 317 -14.63 39.75 -29.28
N SER A 318 -13.85 39.23 -30.23
CA SER A 318 -12.92 40.03 -31.03
C SER A 318 -13.62 41.11 -31.85
N GLU A 319 -14.73 40.77 -32.52
CA GLU A 319 -15.53 41.73 -33.29
C GLU A 319 -16.21 42.77 -32.38
N GLY A 320 -16.75 42.33 -31.23
CA GLY A 320 -17.37 43.23 -30.24
C GLY A 320 -16.40 44.27 -29.68
N ILE A 321 -15.17 43.85 -29.33
CA ILE A 321 -14.13 44.75 -28.83
C ILE A 321 -13.71 45.77 -29.91
N LYS A 322 -13.60 45.37 -31.18
CA LYS A 322 -13.30 46.31 -32.28
C LYS A 322 -14.38 47.38 -32.45
N ILE A 323 -15.65 47.00 -32.37
CA ILE A 323 -16.78 47.95 -32.42
C ILE A 323 -16.72 48.92 -31.23
N LEU A 324 -16.44 48.42 -30.03
CA LEU A 324 -16.30 49.24 -28.83
C LEU A 324 -15.15 50.26 -28.94
N ILE A 325 -14.01 49.85 -29.51
CA ILE A 325 -12.87 50.75 -29.78
C ILE A 325 -13.31 51.91 -30.69
N ILE A 326 -14.02 51.62 -31.78
CA ILE A 326 -14.51 52.65 -32.71
C ILE A 326 -15.48 53.60 -32.01
N ALA A 327 -16.40 53.07 -31.20
CA ALA A 327 -17.35 53.88 -30.44
C ALA A 327 -16.64 54.84 -29.46
N ILE A 328 -15.63 54.37 -28.73
CA ILE A 328 -14.85 55.20 -27.80
C ILE A 328 -14.09 56.31 -28.54
N LEU A 329 -13.50 56.01 -29.71
CA LEU A 329 -12.83 57.02 -30.52
C LEU A 329 -13.80 58.13 -30.97
N ILE A 330 -15.01 57.78 -31.38
CA ILE A 330 -16.05 58.76 -31.74
C ILE A 330 -16.38 59.65 -30.54
N VAL A 331 -16.53 59.07 -29.35
CA VAL A 331 -16.81 59.82 -28.12
C VAL A 331 -15.68 60.79 -27.77
N ILE A 332 -14.41 60.37 -27.90
CA ILE A 332 -13.26 61.26 -27.70
C ILE A 332 -13.29 62.45 -28.67
N VAL A 333 -13.58 62.21 -29.94
CA VAL A 333 -13.70 63.28 -30.95
C VAL A 333 -14.87 64.22 -30.64
N LEU A 334 -16.02 63.71 -30.21
CA LEU A 334 -17.16 64.55 -29.83
C LEU A 334 -16.87 65.42 -28.60
N ILE A 335 -16.24 64.87 -27.58
CA ILE A 335 -15.88 65.61 -26.35
C ILE A 335 -14.84 66.69 -26.66
N THR A 336 -13.84 66.41 -27.50
CA THR A 336 -12.84 67.41 -27.90
C THR A 336 -13.47 68.56 -28.70
N LEU A 337 -14.34 68.26 -29.68
CA LEU A 337 -15.08 69.27 -30.43
C LEU A 337 -15.99 70.11 -29.54
N PHE A 338 -16.70 69.47 -28.60
CA PHE A 338 -17.57 70.17 -27.65
C PHE A 338 -16.78 71.14 -26.75
N ASN A 339 -15.62 70.71 -26.23
CA ASN A 339 -14.76 71.58 -25.41
C ASN A 339 -14.24 72.78 -26.21
N ILE A 340 -13.79 72.58 -27.45
CA ILE A 340 -13.35 73.67 -28.32
C ILE A 340 -14.50 74.64 -28.60
N MET A 341 -15.71 74.14 -28.89
CA MET A 341 -16.88 74.98 -29.14
C MET A 341 -17.29 75.77 -27.88
N LYS A 342 -17.29 75.12 -26.71
CA LYS A 342 -17.58 75.76 -25.41
C LYS A 342 -16.56 76.85 -25.11
N GLU A 343 -15.26 76.59 -25.28
CA GLU A 343 -14.21 77.59 -25.07
C GLU A 343 -14.35 78.78 -26.02
N ARG A 344 -14.70 78.54 -27.29
CA ARG A 344 -14.98 79.63 -28.24
C ARG A 344 -16.20 80.45 -27.85
N PHE A 345 -17.27 79.81 -27.41
CA PHE A 345 -18.49 80.49 -27.00
C PHE A 345 -18.27 81.32 -25.72
N LEU A 346 -17.60 80.75 -24.72
CA LEU A 346 -17.24 81.43 -23.47
C LEU A 346 -16.30 82.62 -23.74
N TRP A 347 -15.33 82.45 -24.64
CA TRP A 347 -14.46 83.55 -25.06
C TRP A 347 -15.25 84.69 -25.71
N GLY A 348 -16.17 84.39 -26.62
CA GLY A 348 -17.01 85.40 -27.27
C GLY A 348 -17.84 86.21 -26.26
N ARG A 349 -18.43 85.53 -25.27
CA ARG A 349 -19.17 86.19 -24.17
C ARG A 349 -18.28 87.05 -23.29
N MET A 350 -17.08 86.57 -22.97
CA MET A 350 -16.11 87.31 -22.15
C MET A 350 -15.67 88.59 -22.85
N VAL A 351 -15.33 88.52 -24.14
CA VAL A 351 -14.95 89.68 -24.96
C VAL A 351 -16.09 90.70 -25.05
N ALA A 352 -17.32 90.25 -25.33
CA ALA A 352 -18.49 91.13 -25.38
C ALA A 352 -18.76 91.85 -24.05
N SER A 353 -18.57 91.17 -22.91
CA SER A 353 -18.70 91.78 -21.59
C SER A 353 -17.62 92.82 -21.32
N LEU A 354 -16.39 92.60 -21.76
CA LEU A 354 -15.30 93.57 -21.59
C LEU A 354 -15.55 94.84 -22.40
N HIS A 355 -16.06 94.73 -23.62
CA HIS A 355 -16.46 95.88 -24.42
C HIS A 355 -17.56 96.70 -23.74
N ARG A 356 -18.61 96.04 -23.21
CA ARG A 356 -19.69 96.72 -22.49
C ARG A 356 -19.21 97.40 -21.21
N SER A 357 -18.34 96.76 -20.43
CA SER A 357 -17.75 97.38 -19.24
C SER A 357 -16.86 98.58 -19.58
N ARG A 358 -16.13 98.52 -20.70
CA ARG A 358 -15.32 99.63 -21.19
C ARG A 358 -16.20 100.84 -21.56
N GLU A 359 -17.29 100.63 -22.28
CA GLU A 359 -18.23 101.69 -22.66
C GLU A 359 -18.83 102.40 -21.45
N VAL A 360 -19.23 101.63 -20.43
CA VAL A 360 -19.76 102.19 -19.17
C VAL A 360 -18.69 102.95 -18.41
N TRP A 361 -17.46 102.44 -18.35
CA TRP A 361 -16.36 103.11 -17.65
C TRP A 361 -15.93 104.41 -18.34
N LEU A 362 -15.86 104.42 -19.67
CA LEU A 362 -15.56 105.63 -20.45
C LEU A 362 -16.67 106.68 -20.30
N HIS A 363 -17.95 106.28 -20.31
CA HIS A 363 -19.06 107.21 -20.13
C HIS A 363 -19.18 107.74 -18.69
N ASN A 364 -18.80 106.93 -17.69
CA ASN A 364 -18.82 107.30 -16.28
C ASN A 364 -17.57 108.10 -15.83
N ASN A 365 -16.57 108.30 -16.70
CA ASN A 365 -15.43 109.18 -16.39
C ASN A 365 -15.78 110.67 -16.53
N GLU A 366 -16.97 110.99 -17.07
CA GLU A 366 -17.46 112.36 -17.23
C GLU A 366 -18.39 112.81 -16.08
N ASN A 367 -18.90 111.88 -15.25
CA ASN A 367 -19.75 112.18 -14.09
C ASN A 367 -19.45 111.22 -12.91
N THR A 368 -19.31 111.75 -11.70
CA THR A 368 -18.88 111.03 -10.48
C THR A 368 -19.67 109.74 -10.18
N PRO A 369 -19.02 108.65 -9.69
CA PRO A 369 -19.60 107.30 -9.70
C PRO A 369 -20.63 107.06 -8.59
N SER A 370 -21.85 106.65 -8.97
CA SER A 370 -22.86 106.14 -8.03
C SER A 370 -22.57 104.70 -7.62
N THR A 371 -22.38 104.47 -6.32
CA THR A 371 -22.08 103.19 -5.64
C THR A 371 -23.03 102.03 -5.95
N SER A 372 -24.23 102.32 -6.45
CA SER A 372 -25.25 101.31 -6.81
C SER A 372 -24.90 100.47 -8.04
N LYS A 373 -24.16 101.00 -9.02
CA LYS A 373 -23.76 100.25 -10.23
C LYS A 373 -22.59 99.29 -9.98
N LEU A 374 -21.81 99.53 -8.94
CA LEU A 374 -20.68 98.68 -8.57
C LEU A 374 -21.15 97.38 -7.89
N LEU A 375 -22.24 97.47 -7.11
CA LEU A 375 -22.89 96.30 -6.51
C LEU A 375 -23.54 95.37 -7.55
N SER A 376 -24.15 95.90 -8.61
CA SER A 376 -24.74 95.07 -9.66
C SER A 376 -23.69 94.33 -10.50
N PHE A 377 -22.52 94.94 -10.73
CA PHE A 377 -21.38 94.27 -11.35
C PHE A 377 -20.82 93.12 -10.49
N LEU A 378 -20.69 93.34 -9.18
CA LEU A 378 -20.24 92.29 -8.26
C LEU A 378 -21.24 91.13 -8.17
N GLN A 379 -22.54 91.41 -8.22
CA GLN A 379 -23.58 90.39 -8.18
C GLN A 379 -23.62 89.55 -9.47
N SER A 380 -23.38 90.17 -10.64
CA SER A 380 -23.23 89.45 -11.91
C SER A 380 -21.99 88.54 -11.91
N MET A 381 -20.89 89.00 -11.31
CA MET A 381 -19.66 88.21 -11.20
C MET A 381 -19.81 87.01 -10.25
N TYR A 382 -20.59 87.15 -9.17
CA TYR A 382 -20.91 86.07 -8.22
C TYR A 382 -21.76 84.97 -8.85
N VAL A 383 -22.76 85.32 -9.68
CA VAL A 383 -23.60 84.34 -10.40
C VAL A 383 -22.78 83.52 -11.41
N ILE A 384 -21.83 84.15 -12.10
CA ILE A 384 -20.92 83.46 -13.04
C ILE A 384 -20.04 82.45 -12.30
N TYR A 385 -19.56 82.79 -11.10
CA TYR A 385 -18.72 81.92 -10.28
C TYR A 385 -19.49 80.68 -9.78
N LEU A 386 -20.76 80.84 -9.40
CA LEU A 386 -21.61 79.71 -8.96
C LEU A 386 -21.89 78.72 -10.10
N THR A 387 -22.22 79.21 -11.31
CA THR A 387 -22.44 78.34 -12.48
C THR A 387 -21.18 77.61 -12.95
N PHE A 388 -20.00 78.14 -12.65
CA PHE A 388 -18.73 77.48 -12.96
C PHE A 388 -18.42 76.35 -11.97
N HIS A 389 -18.90 76.45 -10.72
CA HIS A 389 -18.72 75.43 -9.68
C HIS A 389 -19.72 74.27 -9.82
N GLU A 390 -20.95 74.51 -10.29
CA GLU A 390 -21.96 73.47 -10.54
C GLU A 390 -21.66 72.59 -11.76
N TRP A 391 -20.80 73.04 -12.67
CA TRP A 391 -20.40 72.30 -13.88
C TRP A 391 -19.05 71.58 -13.77
N LEU A 392 -18.39 71.68 -12.61
CA LEU A 392 -17.06 71.12 -12.34
C LEU A 392 -17.11 69.97 -11.32
N LEU A 393 -18.27 69.76 -10.70
CA LEU A 393 -18.74 68.50 -10.11
C LEU A 393 -19.46 67.70 -11.18
#